data_AF-A0A956BJT6-F1
#
_entry.id   AF-A0A956BJT6-F1
#
_cell.length_a   1.000
_cell.length_b   1.000
_cell.length_c   1.000
_cell.angle_alpha   90.00
_cell.angle_beta   90.00
_cell.angle_gamma   90.00
#
_symmetry.space_group_name_H-M   'P 1'
#
loop_
_entity.id
_entity.type
_entity.pdbx_description
1 polymer ?
#
loop_
_entity_poly.entity_id
_entity_poly.type
_entity_poly.pdbx_seq_one_letter_code
_entity_poly.pdbx_strand_id
1 'polypeptide(L)'
;MLSSMDDVLRQHLDSVVRRVRARLATRRLVQGAVYGVVAGLGLAIPTVLVLTRVVPPSRLVLVGSLASAGLVATAVLIGASVSLLRRSLQRTEVAQLLDKALGTEEAWLTAQWLLDDTAAPRREELLQGLQARLESPAIAGMLRLRVPRAGRAVPVLLALLVGVFFLPPGLLAARHTASTPEGQEGERLAERLGEVEQEAKGAPLPDAIESGLDSLSDELAGEEITADEAVKRIEDLQEQLDRFTEEMKPTTDLLDELERAADELAASQPDLSEALRNADMDAAADALEDLAKQGGMTADEKKQLGERMSDAGEQLAGSQDPAMREAGEALKQAGQQLGQEGAQQASQQGGQQGGQQPMSPETQQRMEQLRDQIEKNRELGERLQQDQKALERAQRTNGALEASRQRLGGESDPRERGESSQGEGQEGTDGQGEGQDDGQGRQGAQG
;
A
#
# COMPACT_ATOMS: atom_id res chain seq x y z
N MET A 1 -41.18 -60.87 -45.62
CA MET A 1 -41.39 -59.44 -45.28
C MET A 1 -41.18 -59.15 -43.79
N LEU A 2 -41.61 -60.00 -42.85
CA LEU A 2 -41.39 -59.77 -41.41
C LEU A 2 -39.91 -59.68 -40.99
N SER A 3 -39.02 -60.48 -41.59
CA SER A 3 -37.58 -60.44 -41.29
C SER A 3 -36.92 -59.09 -41.59
N SER A 4 -37.33 -58.36 -42.63
CA SER A 4 -36.71 -57.06 -42.95
C SER A 4 -37.16 -55.96 -42.01
N MET A 5 -38.36 -56.09 -41.43
CA MET A 5 -38.88 -55.11 -40.47
C MET A 5 -38.15 -55.25 -39.12
N ASP A 6 -37.85 -56.47 -38.70
CA ASP A 6 -37.08 -56.75 -37.48
C ASP A 6 -35.65 -56.20 -37.54
N ASP A 7 -34.97 -56.32 -38.68
CA ASP A 7 -33.61 -55.79 -38.87
C ASP A 7 -33.57 -54.26 -38.82
N VAL A 8 -34.54 -53.60 -39.47
CA VAL A 8 -34.66 -52.13 -39.45
C VAL A 8 -34.92 -51.63 -38.02
N LEU A 9 -35.77 -52.33 -37.28
CA LEU A 9 -36.14 -51.95 -35.91
C LEU A 9 -34.96 -52.15 -34.94
N ARG A 10 -34.22 -53.26 -35.06
CA ARG A 10 -32.99 -53.51 -34.30
C ARG A 10 -31.94 -52.45 -34.59
N GLN A 11 -31.74 -52.09 -35.87
CA GLN A 11 -30.78 -51.06 -36.24
C GLN A 11 -31.17 -49.68 -35.69
N HIS A 12 -32.47 -49.36 -35.68
CA HIS A 12 -32.97 -48.10 -35.14
C HIS A 12 -32.80 -48.03 -33.62
N LEU A 13 -33.18 -49.09 -32.91
CA LEU A 13 -32.98 -49.26 -31.46
C LEU A 13 -31.51 -49.13 -31.08
N ASP A 14 -30.61 -49.81 -31.78
CA ASP A 14 -29.18 -49.72 -31.53
C ASP A 14 -28.66 -48.30 -31.75
N SER A 15 -29.15 -47.59 -32.78
CA SER A 15 -28.75 -46.19 -33.04
C SER A 15 -29.20 -45.25 -31.91
N VAL A 16 -30.40 -45.49 -31.35
CA VAL A 16 -30.96 -44.69 -30.26
C VAL A 16 -30.22 -45.01 -28.96
N VAL A 17 -30.01 -46.29 -28.64
CA VAL A 17 -29.26 -46.72 -27.45
C VAL A 17 -27.83 -46.21 -27.50
N ARG A 18 -27.16 -46.26 -28.66
CA ARG A 18 -25.82 -45.67 -28.84
C ARG A 18 -25.82 -44.16 -28.61
N ARG A 19 -26.79 -43.42 -29.17
CA ARG A 19 -26.93 -41.97 -28.95
C ARG A 19 -27.19 -41.62 -27.48
N VAL A 20 -28.08 -42.35 -26.82
CA VAL A 20 -28.37 -42.17 -25.39
C VAL A 20 -27.14 -42.50 -24.56
N ARG A 21 -26.46 -43.62 -24.81
CA ARG A 21 -25.22 -43.99 -24.10
C ARG A 21 -24.13 -42.94 -24.28
N ALA A 22 -23.93 -42.42 -25.49
CA ALA A 22 -22.97 -41.35 -25.75
C ALA A 22 -23.33 -40.07 -24.97
N ARG A 23 -24.62 -39.71 -24.90
CA ARG A 23 -25.10 -38.55 -24.11
C ARG A 23 -24.99 -38.77 -22.61
N LEU A 24 -25.29 -39.96 -22.10
CA LEU A 24 -25.09 -40.29 -20.68
C LEU A 24 -23.61 -40.31 -20.31
N ALA A 25 -22.75 -40.84 -21.20
CA ALA A 25 -21.31 -40.84 -21.01
C ALA A 25 -20.74 -39.42 -20.99
N THR A 26 -21.16 -38.55 -21.90
CA THR A 26 -20.76 -37.13 -21.89
C THR A 26 -21.26 -36.41 -20.64
N ARG A 27 -22.50 -36.64 -20.21
CA ARG A 27 -23.01 -36.07 -18.95
C ARG A 27 -22.21 -36.51 -17.74
N ARG A 28 -21.86 -37.79 -17.63
CA ARG A 28 -21.01 -38.30 -16.53
C ARG A 28 -19.59 -37.77 -16.60
N LEU A 29 -19.03 -37.60 -17.80
CA LEU A 29 -17.72 -36.99 -17.99
C LEU A 29 -17.74 -35.54 -17.50
N VAL A 30 -18.75 -34.76 -17.90
CA VAL A 30 -18.93 -33.38 -17.42
C VAL A 30 -19.11 -33.33 -15.90
N GLN A 31 -19.91 -34.22 -15.31
CA GLN A 31 -20.07 -34.27 -13.87
C GLN A 31 -18.76 -34.65 -13.15
N GLY A 32 -18.04 -35.65 -13.66
CA GLY A 32 -16.73 -36.05 -13.12
C GLY A 32 -15.69 -34.93 -13.23
N ALA A 33 -15.67 -34.20 -14.35
CA ALA A 33 -14.83 -33.03 -14.53
C ALA A 33 -15.19 -31.92 -13.54
N VAL A 34 -16.48 -31.63 -13.33
CA VAL A 34 -16.93 -30.63 -12.34
C VAL A 34 -16.51 -31.01 -10.92
N TYR A 35 -16.68 -32.27 -10.51
CA TYR A 35 -16.21 -32.72 -9.21
C TYR A 35 -14.68 -32.66 -9.10
N GLY A 36 -13.96 -33.00 -10.18
CA GLY A 36 -12.51 -32.86 -10.26
C GLY A 36 -12.05 -31.41 -10.10
N VAL A 37 -12.72 -30.45 -10.75
CA VAL A 37 -12.44 -29.01 -10.59
C VAL A 37 -12.68 -28.56 -9.14
N VAL A 38 -13.80 -28.94 -8.54
CA VAL A 38 -14.12 -28.55 -7.15
C VAL A 38 -13.10 -29.13 -6.16
N ALA A 39 -12.75 -30.41 -6.31
CA ALA A 39 -11.73 -31.05 -5.47
C ALA A 39 -10.33 -30.44 -5.71
N GLY A 40 -9.98 -30.17 -6.96
CA GLY A 40 -8.72 -29.54 -7.35
C GLY A 40 -8.58 -28.12 -6.79
N LEU A 41 -9.64 -27.30 -6.88
CA LEU A 41 -9.67 -25.96 -6.28
C LEU A 41 -9.59 -26.03 -4.75
N GLY A 42 -10.30 -26.98 -4.13
CA GLY A 42 -10.25 -27.21 -2.69
C GLY A 42 -8.86 -27.59 -2.16
N LEU A 43 -8.03 -28.23 -2.98
CA LEU A 43 -6.63 -28.56 -2.66
C LEU A 43 -5.64 -27.45 -3.09
N ALA A 44 -5.90 -26.78 -4.20
CA ALA A 44 -5.03 -25.73 -4.72
C ALA A 44 -4.97 -24.52 -3.77
N ILE A 45 -6.10 -24.11 -3.20
CA ILE A 45 -6.16 -22.97 -2.27
C ILE A 45 -5.22 -23.17 -1.07
N PRO A 46 -5.32 -24.25 -0.27
CA PRO A 46 -4.41 -24.45 0.87
C PRO A 46 -2.96 -24.67 0.41
N THR A 47 -2.73 -25.27 -0.75
CA THR A 47 -1.37 -25.47 -1.26
C THR A 47 -0.70 -24.14 -1.60
N VAL A 48 -1.42 -23.21 -2.24
CA VAL A 48 -0.94 -21.85 -2.51
C VAL A 48 -0.65 -21.11 -1.19
N LEU A 49 -1.54 -21.26 -0.20
CA LEU A 49 -1.41 -20.63 1.13
C LEU A 49 -0.20 -21.16 1.92
N VAL A 50 0.16 -22.43 1.73
CA VAL A 50 1.41 -22.99 2.28
C VAL A 50 2.63 -22.53 1.48
N LEU A 51 2.53 -22.48 0.15
CA LEU A 51 3.62 -22.02 -0.72
C LEU A 51 3.99 -20.56 -0.45
N THR A 52 3.00 -19.72 -0.09
CA THR A 52 3.25 -18.32 0.28
C THR A 52 4.14 -18.15 1.50
N ARG A 53 4.31 -19.19 2.34
CA ARG A 53 5.21 -19.15 3.49
C ARG A 53 6.64 -19.60 3.20
N VAL A 54 6.87 -20.32 2.11
CA VAL A 54 8.16 -20.98 1.84
C VAL A 54 8.88 -20.38 0.63
N VAL A 55 8.12 -19.79 -0.31
CA VAL A 55 8.67 -19.28 -1.57
C VAL A 55 8.69 -17.75 -1.54
N PRO A 56 9.81 -17.09 -1.89
CA PRO A 56 9.88 -15.63 -1.92
C PRO A 56 8.89 -15.01 -2.92
N PRO A 57 8.39 -13.79 -2.67
CA PRO A 57 7.32 -13.14 -3.44
C PRO A 57 7.62 -13.01 -4.93
N SER A 58 8.90 -12.80 -5.30
CA SER A 58 9.34 -12.69 -6.69
C SER A 58 9.14 -13.97 -7.51
N ARG A 59 9.12 -15.15 -6.86
CA ARG A 59 8.92 -16.45 -7.51
C ARG A 59 7.51 -17.00 -7.30
N LEU A 60 6.75 -16.43 -6.38
CA LEU A 60 5.41 -16.88 -5.99
C LEU A 60 4.40 -16.83 -7.15
N VAL A 61 4.46 -15.80 -7.98
CA VAL A 61 3.56 -15.65 -9.14
C VAL A 61 3.79 -16.80 -10.14
N LEU A 62 5.04 -17.09 -10.45
CA LEU A 62 5.38 -18.09 -11.48
C LEU A 62 5.25 -19.52 -10.96
N VAL A 63 5.76 -19.81 -9.75
CA VAL A 63 5.69 -21.14 -9.14
C VAL A 63 4.28 -21.47 -8.66
N GLY A 64 3.58 -20.50 -8.06
CA GLY A 64 2.20 -20.66 -7.56
C GLY A 64 1.20 -20.87 -8.69
N SER A 65 1.33 -20.16 -9.82
CA SER A 65 0.46 -20.37 -10.98
C SER A 65 0.69 -21.73 -11.65
N LEU A 66 1.94 -22.16 -11.83
CA LEU A 66 2.25 -23.49 -12.38
C LEU A 66 1.77 -24.62 -11.45
N ALA A 67 1.98 -24.51 -10.14
CA ALA A 67 1.58 -25.53 -9.17
C ALA A 67 0.05 -25.65 -9.07
N SER A 68 -0.66 -24.52 -9.00
CA SER A 68 -2.13 -24.51 -8.95
C SER A 68 -2.77 -25.00 -10.25
N ALA A 69 -2.25 -24.58 -11.41
CA ALA A 69 -2.71 -25.08 -12.70
C ALA A 69 -2.48 -26.58 -12.85
N GLY A 70 -1.31 -27.09 -12.41
CA GLY A 70 -0.98 -28.51 -12.41
C GLY A 70 -1.92 -29.33 -11.52
N LEU A 71 -2.22 -28.85 -10.30
CA LEU A 71 -3.15 -29.51 -9.38
C LEU A 71 -4.59 -29.55 -9.91
N VAL A 72 -5.08 -28.45 -10.47
CA VAL A 72 -6.42 -28.41 -11.06
C VAL A 72 -6.49 -29.34 -12.27
N ALA A 73 -5.50 -29.29 -13.18
CA ALA A 73 -5.47 -30.14 -14.36
C ALA A 73 -5.43 -31.64 -14.00
N THR A 74 -4.58 -32.02 -13.04
CA THR A 74 -4.51 -33.41 -12.56
C THR A 74 -5.80 -33.86 -11.89
N ALA A 75 -6.42 -33.02 -11.06
CA ALA A 75 -7.71 -33.33 -10.43
C ALA A 75 -8.85 -33.49 -11.46
N VAL A 76 -8.88 -32.66 -12.51
CA VAL A 76 -9.83 -32.82 -13.63
C VAL A 76 -9.60 -34.13 -14.38
N LEU A 77 -8.33 -34.46 -14.68
CA LEU A 77 -7.99 -35.71 -15.37
C LEU A 77 -8.35 -36.93 -14.53
N ILE A 78 -8.10 -36.91 -13.22
CA ILE A 78 -8.49 -37.98 -12.29
C ILE A 78 -10.02 -38.08 -12.24
N GLY A 79 -10.73 -36.97 -12.07
CA GLY A 79 -12.20 -36.96 -12.04
C GLY A 79 -12.84 -37.49 -13.34
N ALA A 80 -12.30 -37.10 -14.49
CA ALA A 80 -12.71 -37.61 -15.79
C ALA A 80 -12.38 -39.11 -15.94
N SER A 81 -11.19 -39.53 -15.52
CA SER A 81 -10.72 -40.93 -15.60
C SER A 81 -11.53 -41.85 -14.70
N VAL A 82 -11.81 -41.47 -13.45
CA VAL A 82 -12.66 -42.23 -12.53
C VAL A 82 -14.08 -42.34 -13.07
N SER A 83 -14.60 -41.28 -13.70
CA SER A 83 -15.92 -41.31 -14.36
C SER A 83 -15.94 -42.24 -15.58
N LEU A 84 -14.84 -42.30 -16.34
CA LEU A 84 -14.65 -43.25 -17.44
C LEU A 84 -14.47 -44.69 -16.96
N LEU A 85 -13.78 -44.93 -15.84
CA LEU A 85 -13.57 -46.25 -15.25
C LEU A 85 -14.87 -46.82 -14.65
N ARG A 86 -15.76 -45.95 -14.14
CA ARG A 86 -17.12 -46.34 -13.75
C ARG A 86 -18.07 -46.59 -14.95
N ARG A 87 -17.56 -46.77 -16.17
CA ARG A 87 -18.35 -47.02 -17.39
C ARG A 87 -19.06 -48.36 -17.44
N SER A 88 -18.86 -49.29 -16.51
CA SER A 88 -19.64 -50.52 -16.45
C SER A 88 -21.05 -50.27 -15.90
N LEU A 89 -21.82 -49.37 -16.53
CA LEU A 89 -23.27 -49.40 -16.41
C LEU A 89 -23.72 -50.72 -17.03
N GLN A 90 -24.24 -51.61 -16.20
CA GLN A 90 -24.93 -52.78 -16.70
C GLN A 90 -26.09 -52.32 -17.59
N ARG A 91 -26.40 -53.07 -18.67
CA ARG A 91 -27.45 -52.70 -19.64
C ARG A 91 -28.79 -52.39 -18.93
N THR A 92 -29.05 -53.07 -17.82
CA THR A 92 -30.19 -52.92 -16.92
C THR A 92 -30.31 -51.52 -16.31
N GLU A 93 -29.21 -50.90 -15.88
CA GLU A 93 -29.24 -49.54 -15.29
C GLU A 93 -29.60 -48.48 -16.33
N VAL A 94 -29.14 -48.66 -17.57
CA VAL A 94 -29.49 -47.75 -18.68
C VAL A 94 -30.98 -47.86 -19.01
N ALA A 95 -31.53 -49.08 -18.99
CA ALA A 95 -32.96 -49.32 -19.20
C ALA A 95 -33.80 -48.67 -18.09
N GLN A 96 -33.46 -48.88 -16.82
CA GLN A 96 -34.16 -48.26 -15.68
C GLN A 96 -34.12 -46.72 -15.72
N LEU A 97 -32.99 -46.14 -16.11
CA LEU A 97 -32.87 -44.69 -16.27
C LEU A 97 -33.69 -44.16 -17.44
N LEU A 98 -33.82 -44.94 -18.53
CA LEU A 98 -34.68 -44.58 -19.66
C LEU A 98 -36.16 -44.60 -19.24
N ASP A 99 -36.57 -45.65 -18.53
CA ASP A 99 -37.94 -45.81 -18.05
C ASP A 99 -38.34 -44.68 -17.10
N LYS A 100 -37.47 -44.37 -16.13
CA LYS A 100 -37.68 -43.26 -15.21
C LYS A 100 -37.70 -41.90 -15.90
N ALA A 101 -36.90 -41.72 -16.96
CA ALA A 101 -36.86 -40.47 -17.71
C ALA A 101 -38.11 -40.28 -18.57
N LEU A 102 -38.60 -41.36 -19.19
CA LEU A 102 -39.75 -41.32 -20.11
C LEU A 102 -41.10 -41.45 -19.39
N GLY A 103 -41.09 -41.68 -18.06
CA GLY A 103 -42.30 -41.98 -17.30
C GLY A 103 -42.98 -43.26 -17.78
N THR A 104 -42.23 -44.13 -18.45
CA THR A 104 -42.70 -45.43 -18.86
C THR A 104 -42.44 -46.35 -17.68
N GLU A 105 -43.49 -46.71 -16.95
CA GLU A 105 -43.45 -47.67 -15.85
C GLU A 105 -42.98 -49.04 -16.38
N GLU A 106 -41.66 -49.20 -16.54
CA GLU A 106 -40.95 -50.42 -17.00
C GLU A 106 -41.08 -50.79 -18.49
N ALA A 107 -41.76 -49.99 -19.32
CA ALA A 107 -42.03 -50.37 -20.71
C ALA A 107 -40.77 -50.63 -21.55
N TRP A 108 -39.65 -49.97 -21.28
CA TRP A 108 -38.38 -50.24 -21.97
C TRP A 108 -37.70 -51.50 -21.48
N LEU A 109 -37.77 -51.78 -20.18
CA LEU A 109 -37.29 -53.03 -19.61
C LEU A 109 -38.10 -54.21 -20.16
N THR A 110 -39.42 -54.05 -20.26
CA THR A 110 -40.33 -55.03 -20.89
C THR A 110 -40.05 -55.17 -22.38
N ALA A 111 -39.79 -54.07 -23.11
CA ALA A 111 -39.45 -54.13 -24.53
C ALA A 111 -38.11 -54.81 -24.79
N GLN A 112 -37.12 -54.60 -23.92
CA GLN A 112 -35.83 -55.28 -24.02
C GLN A 112 -35.98 -56.79 -23.76
N TRP A 113 -36.79 -57.18 -22.77
CA TRP A 113 -37.16 -58.59 -22.55
C TRP A 113 -37.95 -59.20 -23.72
N LEU A 114 -38.89 -58.45 -24.30
CA LEU A 114 -39.67 -58.89 -25.47
C LEU A 114 -38.84 -58.98 -26.77
N LEU A 115 -37.71 -58.26 -26.86
CA LEU A 115 -36.80 -58.39 -27.99
C LEU A 115 -35.98 -59.68 -27.92
N ASP A 116 -35.73 -60.17 -26.70
CA ASP A 116 -35.12 -61.48 -26.46
C ASP A 116 -36.15 -62.62 -26.60
N ASP A 117 -37.45 -62.35 -26.37
CA ASP A 117 -38.55 -63.30 -26.58
C ASP A 117 -39.37 -63.03 -27.86
N THR A 118 -38.93 -63.62 -28.97
CA THR A 118 -39.54 -63.44 -30.31
C THR A 118 -40.99 -63.91 -30.43
N ALA A 119 -41.54 -64.65 -29.47
CA ALA A 119 -42.87 -65.27 -29.56
C ALA A 119 -44.01 -64.41 -28.96
N ALA A 120 -43.73 -63.23 -28.43
CA ALA A 120 -44.73 -62.44 -27.72
C ALA A 120 -45.84 -61.87 -28.65
N PRO A 121 -47.14 -62.16 -28.38
CA PRO A 121 -48.26 -61.85 -29.30
C PRO A 121 -48.63 -60.36 -29.41
N ARG A 122 -48.01 -59.46 -28.64
CA ARG A 122 -48.26 -58.00 -28.69
C ARG A 122 -47.04 -57.17 -29.09
N ARG A 123 -46.04 -57.81 -29.71
CA ARG A 123 -44.77 -57.20 -30.05
C ARG A 123 -44.92 -55.96 -30.96
N GLU A 124 -45.72 -56.03 -32.02
CA GLU A 124 -45.87 -54.92 -32.97
C GLU A 124 -46.54 -53.68 -32.36
N GLU A 125 -47.59 -53.87 -31.56
CA GLU A 125 -48.33 -52.77 -30.93
C GLU A 125 -47.48 -52.02 -29.90
N LEU A 126 -46.66 -52.76 -29.13
CA LEU A 126 -45.69 -52.18 -28.20
C LEU A 126 -44.57 -51.42 -28.93
N LEU A 127 -44.07 -51.97 -30.05
CA LEU A 127 -43.01 -51.32 -30.83
C LEU A 127 -43.49 -50.02 -31.51
N GLN A 128 -44.72 -49.99 -32.05
CA GLN A 128 -45.30 -48.77 -32.60
C GLN A 128 -45.52 -47.69 -31.53
N GLY A 129 -46.01 -48.08 -30.35
CA GLY A 129 -46.17 -47.17 -29.21
C GLY A 129 -44.84 -46.57 -28.73
N LEU A 130 -43.76 -47.37 -28.75
CA LEU A 130 -42.42 -46.90 -28.41
C LEU A 130 -41.84 -45.97 -29.48
N GLN A 131 -42.05 -46.26 -30.77
CA GLN A 131 -41.58 -45.40 -31.85
C GLN A 131 -42.23 -44.01 -31.81
N ALA A 132 -43.55 -43.94 -31.62
CA ALA A 132 -44.27 -42.67 -31.50
C ALA A 132 -43.79 -41.83 -30.31
N ARG A 133 -43.41 -42.48 -29.19
CA ARG A 133 -42.83 -41.79 -28.03
C ARG A 133 -41.38 -41.38 -28.27
N LEU A 134 -40.60 -42.19 -28.98
CA LEU A 134 -39.20 -41.91 -29.35
C LEU A 134 -39.06 -40.67 -30.23
N GLU A 135 -40.00 -40.47 -31.14
CA GLU A 135 -40.05 -39.31 -32.03
C GLU A 135 -40.56 -38.03 -31.33
N SER A 136 -41.07 -38.15 -30.09
CA SER A 136 -41.56 -37.00 -29.37
C SER A 136 -40.42 -36.02 -29.02
N PRO A 137 -40.58 -34.71 -29.28
CA PRO A 137 -39.56 -33.69 -28.95
C PRO A 137 -39.30 -33.59 -27.43
N ALA A 138 -40.18 -34.17 -26.61
CA ALA A 138 -40.03 -34.27 -25.16
C ALA A 138 -38.72 -34.97 -24.75
N ILE A 139 -38.27 -35.98 -25.51
CA ILE A 139 -37.03 -36.71 -25.21
C ILE A 139 -35.80 -35.81 -25.37
N ALA A 140 -35.79 -34.96 -26.39
CA ALA A 140 -34.70 -34.00 -26.58
C ALA A 140 -34.64 -32.96 -25.43
N GLY A 141 -35.80 -32.55 -24.91
CA GLY A 141 -35.91 -31.62 -23.78
C GLY A 141 -35.45 -32.20 -22.45
N MET A 142 -35.77 -33.47 -22.16
CA MET A 142 -35.39 -34.14 -20.90
C MET A 142 -33.90 -34.45 -20.80
N LEU A 143 -33.20 -34.52 -21.94
CA LEU A 143 -31.76 -34.73 -22.01
C LEU A 143 -30.93 -33.45 -21.90
N ARG A 144 -31.55 -32.28 -21.59
CA ARG A 144 -30.81 -31.06 -21.32
C ARG A 144 -29.82 -31.28 -20.18
N LEU A 145 -28.56 -30.92 -20.41
CA LEU A 145 -27.48 -30.97 -19.43
C LEU A 145 -27.84 -30.08 -18.24
N ARG A 146 -28.43 -30.68 -17.19
CA ARG A 146 -28.54 -30.02 -15.89
C ARG A 146 -27.15 -30.02 -15.26
N VAL A 147 -26.57 -28.82 -15.17
CA VAL A 147 -25.37 -28.58 -14.37
C VAL A 147 -25.66 -29.03 -12.93
N PRO A 148 -24.84 -29.91 -12.33
CA PRO A 148 -25.03 -30.33 -10.95
C PRO A 148 -25.01 -29.12 -10.02
N ARG A 149 -25.69 -29.18 -8.86
CA ARG A 149 -25.71 -28.06 -7.90
C ARG A 149 -24.29 -27.61 -7.50
N ALA A 150 -23.36 -28.57 -7.37
CA ALA A 150 -21.94 -28.30 -7.13
C ALA A 150 -21.26 -27.47 -8.23
N GLY A 151 -21.70 -27.61 -9.49
CA GLY A 151 -21.19 -26.82 -10.61
C GLY A 151 -21.50 -25.32 -10.50
N ARG A 152 -22.48 -24.94 -9.68
CA ARG A 152 -22.77 -23.52 -9.39
C ARG A 152 -21.71 -22.87 -8.50
N ALA A 153 -20.94 -23.65 -7.74
CA ALA A 153 -19.86 -23.13 -6.88
C ALA A 153 -18.56 -22.88 -7.66
N VAL A 154 -18.41 -23.45 -8.86
CA VAL A 154 -17.20 -23.30 -9.69
C VAL A 154 -16.83 -21.84 -9.97
N PRO A 155 -17.72 -20.94 -10.43
CA PRO A 155 -17.35 -19.54 -10.65
C PRO A 155 -16.98 -18.82 -9.35
N VAL A 156 -17.61 -19.15 -8.22
CA VAL A 156 -17.30 -18.55 -6.91
C VAL A 156 -15.92 -18.98 -6.44
N LEU A 157 -15.58 -20.27 -6.54
CA LEU A 157 -14.26 -20.78 -6.18
C LEU A 157 -13.16 -20.26 -7.12
N LEU A 158 -13.47 -20.10 -8.42
CA LEU A 158 -12.54 -19.50 -9.38
C LEU A 158 -12.28 -18.02 -9.04
N ALA A 159 -13.33 -17.25 -8.73
CA ALA A 159 -13.20 -15.87 -8.30
C ALA A 159 -12.42 -15.74 -7.00
N LEU A 160 -12.62 -16.65 -6.05
CA LEU A 160 -11.87 -16.68 -4.79
C LEU A 160 -10.39 -16.99 -5.02
N LEU A 161 -10.07 -17.94 -5.91
CA LEU A 161 -8.68 -18.25 -6.28
C LEU A 161 -7.99 -17.06 -6.96
N VAL A 162 -8.68 -16.39 -7.89
CA VAL A 162 -8.17 -15.16 -8.52
C VAL A 162 -8.01 -14.07 -7.48
N GLY A 163 -8.98 -13.87 -6.59
CA GLY A 163 -8.91 -12.89 -5.50
C GLY A 163 -7.70 -13.10 -4.60
N VAL A 164 -7.43 -14.34 -4.18
CA VAL A 164 -6.23 -14.68 -3.38
C VAL A 164 -4.94 -14.34 -4.11
N PHE A 165 -4.91 -14.48 -5.45
CA PHE A 165 -3.74 -14.17 -6.26
C PHE A 165 -3.52 -12.66 -6.48
N PHE A 166 -4.60 -11.87 -6.41
CA PHE A 166 -4.56 -10.41 -6.58
C PHE A 166 -4.56 -9.64 -5.25
N LEU A 167 -4.68 -10.32 -4.11
CA LEU A 167 -4.49 -9.66 -2.82
C LEU A 167 -3.01 -9.25 -2.69
N PRO A 168 -2.71 -7.97 -2.42
CA PRO A 168 -1.34 -7.54 -2.19
C PRO A 168 -0.75 -8.32 -1.01
N PRO A 169 0.47 -8.86 -1.12
CA PRO A 169 1.07 -9.73 -0.11
C PRO A 169 1.16 -9.07 1.28
N GLY A 170 1.22 -7.72 1.33
CA GLY A 170 1.23 -6.95 2.58
C GLY A 170 0.00 -7.13 3.47
N LEU A 171 -1.20 -7.36 2.90
CA LEU A 171 -2.42 -7.50 3.71
C LEU A 171 -2.50 -8.81 4.51
N LEU A 172 -1.75 -9.84 4.09
CA LEU A 172 -1.68 -11.11 4.81
C LEU A 172 -0.52 -11.13 5.82
N ALA A 173 0.55 -10.36 5.58
CA ALA A 173 1.65 -10.18 6.52
C ALA A 173 1.23 -9.34 7.75
N ALA A 174 0.51 -8.24 7.51
CA ALA A 174 0.06 -7.31 8.57
C ALA A 174 -0.84 -7.95 9.65
N ARG A 175 -1.45 -9.11 9.37
CA ARG A 175 -2.33 -9.79 10.34
C ARG A 175 -1.62 -10.65 11.38
N HIS A 176 -0.33 -10.93 11.21
CA HIS A 176 0.43 -11.77 12.17
C HIS A 176 1.42 -10.98 13.02
N THR A 177 1.84 -9.79 12.59
CA THR A 177 2.66 -8.86 13.39
C THR A 177 1.83 -7.98 14.33
N ALA A 178 0.55 -7.73 14.01
CA ALA A 178 -0.33 -6.86 14.81
C ALA A 178 -0.71 -7.39 16.22
N SER A 179 -0.29 -8.61 16.60
CA SER A 179 -0.60 -9.20 17.92
C SER A 179 0.51 -9.06 18.96
N THR A 180 1.68 -8.53 18.61
CA THR A 180 2.73 -8.19 19.57
C THR A 180 2.85 -6.65 19.65
N PRO A 181 2.87 -6.06 20.86
CA PRO A 181 2.95 -4.60 21.02
C PRO A 181 4.15 -3.97 20.30
N GLU A 182 5.24 -4.72 20.15
CA GLU A 182 6.46 -4.33 19.44
C GLU A 182 6.25 -4.23 17.92
N GLY A 183 5.37 -5.06 17.35
CA GLY A 183 5.02 -5.00 15.92
C GLY A 183 4.20 -3.75 15.56
N GLN A 184 3.42 -3.23 16.51
CA GLN A 184 2.65 -1.99 16.33
C GLN A 184 3.54 -0.74 16.40
N GLU A 185 4.63 -0.78 17.17
CA GLU A 185 5.63 0.29 17.15
C GLU A 185 6.47 0.26 15.88
N GLY A 186 6.85 -0.93 15.40
CA GLY A 186 7.53 -1.09 14.11
C GLY A 186 6.70 -0.58 12.93
N GLU A 187 5.40 -0.87 12.86
CA GLU A 187 4.51 -0.33 11.82
C GLU A 187 4.34 1.19 11.91
N ARG A 188 4.24 1.76 13.13
CA ARG A 188 4.20 3.23 13.30
C ARG A 188 5.50 3.90 12.89
N LEU A 189 6.63 3.27 13.17
CA LEU A 189 7.94 3.75 12.76
C LEU A 189 8.08 3.67 11.24
N ALA A 190 7.73 2.55 10.61
CA ALA A 190 7.75 2.39 9.15
C ALA A 190 6.77 3.33 8.43
N GLU A 191 5.59 3.58 8.99
CA GLU A 191 4.63 4.55 8.44
C GLU A 191 5.18 5.98 8.53
N ARG A 192 5.77 6.36 9.67
CA ARG A 192 6.47 7.66 9.82
C ARG A 192 7.67 7.79 8.90
N LEU A 193 8.42 6.70 8.70
CA LEU A 193 9.58 6.67 7.82
C LEU A 193 9.17 6.80 6.36
N GLY A 194 8.10 6.11 5.95
CA GLY A 194 7.52 6.23 4.61
C GLY A 194 6.89 7.60 4.35
N GLU A 195 6.33 8.26 5.37
CA GLU A 195 5.91 9.67 5.30
C GLU A 195 7.15 10.56 5.10
N VAL A 196 8.18 10.45 5.94
CA VAL A 196 9.42 11.22 5.79
C VAL A 196 10.11 10.98 4.45
N GLU A 197 10.15 9.75 3.93
CA GLU A 197 10.77 9.41 2.63
C GLU A 197 9.92 9.91 1.44
N GLN A 198 8.59 9.83 1.50
CA GLN A 198 7.72 10.42 0.46
C GLN A 198 7.74 11.94 0.48
N GLU A 199 7.91 12.54 1.65
CA GLU A 199 7.90 13.98 1.89
C GLU A 199 9.26 14.63 1.64
N ALA A 200 10.36 13.90 1.86
CA ALA A 200 11.74 14.30 1.58
C ALA A 200 12.19 14.09 0.12
N LYS A 201 11.31 13.65 -0.78
CA LYS A 201 11.60 13.37 -2.21
C LYS A 201 12.18 14.54 -3.05
N GLY A 202 12.55 15.65 -2.44
CA GLY A 202 13.18 16.81 -3.09
C GLY A 202 14.50 17.28 -2.46
N ALA A 203 14.82 16.92 -1.21
CA ALA A 203 16.08 17.32 -0.56
C ALA A 203 16.93 16.08 -0.26
N PRO A 204 18.21 16.07 -0.67
CA PRO A 204 19.10 14.97 -0.32
C PRO A 204 19.29 14.96 1.20
N LEU A 205 18.76 13.93 1.86
CA LEU A 205 19.22 13.56 3.19
C LEU A 205 20.74 13.32 3.10
N PRO A 206 21.52 13.60 4.15
CA PRO A 206 22.91 13.18 4.18
C PRO A 206 22.99 11.68 3.86
N ASP A 207 23.84 11.29 2.90
CA ASP A 207 23.97 9.90 2.43
C ASP A 207 24.08 8.87 3.57
N ALA A 208 24.66 9.28 4.71
CA ALA A 208 24.78 8.47 5.93
C ALA A 208 23.44 8.13 6.59
N ILE A 209 22.50 9.08 6.63
CA ILE A 209 21.16 8.88 7.21
C ILE A 209 20.31 8.07 6.23
N GLU A 210 20.37 8.38 4.94
CA GLU A 210 19.62 7.66 3.90
C GLU A 210 20.06 6.19 3.83
N SER A 211 21.37 5.91 3.72
CA SER A 211 21.89 4.54 3.73
C SER A 211 21.63 3.80 5.04
N GLY A 212 21.59 4.51 6.16
CA GLY A 212 21.26 3.93 7.46
C GLY A 212 19.79 3.51 7.57
N LEU A 213 18.88 4.32 7.03
CA LEU A 213 17.44 4.01 6.95
C LEU A 213 17.16 2.84 6.01
N ASP A 214 17.79 2.82 4.83
CA ASP A 214 17.68 1.71 3.88
C ASP A 214 18.19 0.40 4.48
N SER A 215 19.37 0.42 5.11
CA SER A 215 19.93 -0.76 5.78
C SER A 215 19.02 -1.26 6.90
N LEU A 216 18.45 -0.36 7.70
CA LEU A 216 17.54 -0.74 8.78
C LEU A 216 16.23 -1.32 8.23
N SER A 217 15.70 -0.77 7.15
CA SER A 217 14.50 -1.28 6.47
C SER A 217 14.72 -2.69 5.92
N ASP A 218 15.86 -2.92 5.25
CA ASP A 218 16.25 -4.23 4.74
C ASP A 218 16.48 -5.25 5.87
N GLU A 219 17.17 -4.85 6.94
CA GLU A 219 17.41 -5.70 8.12
C GLU A 219 16.08 -6.10 8.78
N LEU A 220 15.16 -5.14 9.00
CA LEU A 220 13.84 -5.38 9.58
C LEU A 220 12.96 -6.28 8.70
N ALA A 221 13.01 -6.08 7.38
CA ALA A 221 12.28 -6.91 6.43
C ALA A 221 12.85 -8.34 6.34
N GLY A 222 14.14 -8.50 6.61
CA GLY A 222 14.85 -9.78 6.60
C GLY A 222 14.71 -10.64 7.86
N GLU A 223 14.06 -10.13 8.92
CA GLU A 223 14.11 -10.73 10.28
C GLU A 223 15.55 -10.93 10.80
N GLU A 224 16.54 -10.20 10.26
CA GLU A 224 17.96 -10.40 10.59
C GLU A 224 18.36 -9.74 11.93
N ILE A 225 17.47 -8.93 12.48
CA ILE A 225 17.70 -8.02 13.60
C ILE A 225 16.65 -8.27 14.68
N THR A 226 17.10 -8.36 15.93
CA THR A 226 16.20 -8.49 17.08
C THR A 226 15.50 -7.15 17.41
N ALA A 227 14.36 -7.19 18.09
CA ALA A 227 13.62 -5.98 18.45
C ALA A 227 14.48 -4.96 19.23
N ASP A 228 15.30 -5.45 20.17
CA ASP A 228 16.21 -4.59 20.97
C ASP A 228 17.30 -3.93 20.10
N GLU A 229 17.82 -4.66 19.11
CA GLU A 229 18.79 -4.11 18.16
C GLU A 229 18.16 -3.09 17.22
N ALA A 230 16.90 -3.31 16.80
CA ALA A 230 16.15 -2.37 15.96
C ALA A 230 15.90 -1.04 16.68
N VAL A 231 15.47 -1.09 17.95
CA VAL A 231 15.29 0.12 18.77
C VAL A 231 16.60 0.90 18.88
N LYS A 232 17.71 0.20 19.16
CA LYS A 232 19.01 0.85 19.28
C LYS A 232 19.49 1.50 17.97
N ARG A 233 19.24 0.86 16.83
CA ARG A 233 19.54 1.44 15.51
C ARG A 233 18.69 2.68 15.22
N ILE A 234 17.43 2.67 15.62
CA ILE A 234 16.52 3.81 15.48
C ILE A 234 17.00 4.97 16.37
N GLU A 235 17.41 4.70 17.61
CA GLU A 235 18.00 5.70 18.51
C GLU A 235 19.29 6.30 17.91
N ASP A 236 20.19 5.47 17.37
CA ASP A 236 21.42 5.94 16.72
C ASP A 236 21.14 6.81 15.48
N LEU A 237 20.07 6.51 14.72
CA LEU A 237 19.64 7.32 13.57
C LEU A 237 18.98 8.63 14.00
N GLN A 238 18.16 8.60 15.06
CA GLN A 238 17.58 9.81 15.65
C GLN A 238 18.66 10.75 16.16
N GLU A 239 19.68 10.23 16.85
CA GLU A 239 20.79 11.05 17.35
C GLU A 239 21.59 11.69 16.20
N GLN A 240 21.78 10.98 15.09
CA GLN A 240 22.41 11.54 13.89
C GLN A 240 21.57 12.65 13.26
N LEU A 241 20.25 12.49 13.23
CA LEU A 241 19.31 13.47 12.69
C LEU A 241 19.23 14.70 13.60
N ASP A 242 19.26 14.53 14.91
CA ASP A 242 19.31 15.61 15.90
C ASP A 242 20.62 16.41 15.77
N ARG A 243 21.77 15.74 15.66
CA ARG A 243 23.06 16.43 15.43
C ARG A 243 23.06 17.19 14.10
N PHE A 244 22.54 16.59 13.03
CA PHE A 244 22.42 17.27 11.76
C PHE A 244 21.52 18.52 11.87
N THR A 245 20.40 18.41 12.58
CA THR A 245 19.50 19.54 12.85
C THR A 245 20.19 20.63 13.69
N GLU A 246 21.01 20.25 14.67
CA GLU A 246 21.78 21.16 15.50
C GLU A 246 22.93 21.83 14.74
N GLU A 247 23.54 21.14 13.77
CA GLU A 247 24.52 21.72 12.84
C GLU A 247 23.87 22.70 11.85
N MET A 248 22.59 22.50 11.51
CA MET A 248 21.83 23.39 10.63
C MET A 248 21.26 24.62 11.36
N LYS A 249 21.05 24.55 12.68
CA LYS A 249 20.55 25.65 13.52
C LYS A 249 21.26 26.99 13.30
N PRO A 250 22.61 27.07 13.29
CA PRO A 250 23.32 28.32 13.01
C PRO A 250 22.95 28.93 11.67
N THR A 251 22.70 28.09 10.66
CA THR A 251 22.26 28.53 9.33
C THR A 251 20.84 29.05 9.38
N THR A 252 19.94 28.39 10.11
CA THR A 252 18.56 28.84 10.31
C THR A 252 18.49 30.15 11.09
N ASP A 253 19.27 30.29 12.17
CA ASP A 253 19.38 31.52 12.96
C ASP A 253 19.89 32.68 12.08
N LEU A 254 20.82 32.40 11.16
CA LEU A 254 21.32 33.38 10.19
C LEU A 254 20.23 33.82 9.21
N LEU A 255 19.42 32.88 8.72
CA LEU A 255 18.31 33.15 7.81
C LEU A 255 17.22 33.96 8.51
N ASP A 256 16.91 33.66 9.77
CA ASP A 256 15.98 34.44 10.60
C ASP A 256 16.49 35.87 10.86
N GLU A 257 17.80 36.03 11.03
CA GLU A 257 18.43 37.35 11.22
C GLU A 257 18.44 38.15 9.91
N LEU A 258 18.65 37.49 8.77
CA LEU A 258 18.47 38.05 7.43
C LEU A 258 17.01 38.42 7.15
N GLU A 259 16.04 37.58 7.52
CA GLU A 259 14.61 37.87 7.37
C GLU A 259 14.20 39.06 8.24
N ARG A 260 14.67 39.15 9.50
CA ARG A 260 14.43 40.34 10.34
C ARG A 260 15.03 41.61 9.74
N ALA A 261 16.26 41.55 9.25
CA ALA A 261 16.88 42.67 8.57
C ALA A 261 16.12 43.06 7.30
N ALA A 262 15.58 42.06 6.58
CA ALA A 262 14.75 42.26 5.40
C ALA A 262 13.39 42.87 5.75
N ASP A 263 12.74 42.43 6.82
CA ASP A 263 11.45 42.94 7.27
C ASP A 263 11.55 44.39 7.78
N GLU A 264 12.67 44.76 8.41
CA GLU A 264 12.99 46.16 8.70
C GLU A 264 13.14 46.99 7.42
N LEU A 265 13.69 46.39 6.36
CA LEU A 265 13.78 46.99 5.02
C LEU A 265 12.46 46.93 4.23
N ALA A 266 11.58 45.96 4.51
CA ALA A 266 10.38 45.61 3.74
C ALA A 266 9.33 46.70 3.76
N ALA A 267 9.33 47.53 4.81
CA ALA A 267 8.54 48.75 4.85
C ALA A 267 8.84 49.69 3.67
N SER A 268 10.01 49.52 3.03
CA SER A 268 10.44 50.24 1.84
C SER A 268 10.62 49.38 0.58
N GLN A 269 10.77 48.05 0.70
CA GLN A 269 11.00 47.13 -0.43
C GLN A 269 10.33 45.76 -0.20
N PRO A 270 9.08 45.57 -0.65
CA PRO A 270 8.35 44.32 -0.46
C PRO A 270 9.00 43.13 -1.20
N ASP A 271 9.62 43.39 -2.35
CA ASP A 271 10.18 42.35 -3.22
C ASP A 271 11.37 41.62 -2.57
N LEU A 272 12.18 42.33 -1.77
CA LEU A 272 13.30 41.74 -1.03
C LEU A 272 12.83 40.84 0.13
N SER A 273 11.82 41.29 0.87
CA SER A 273 11.25 40.47 1.96
C SER A 273 10.52 39.26 1.40
N GLU A 274 9.82 39.42 0.27
CA GLU A 274 9.23 38.29 -0.44
C GLU A 274 10.33 37.33 -0.90
N ALA A 275 11.40 37.79 -1.54
CA ALA A 275 12.50 36.93 -1.97
C ALA A 275 13.18 36.17 -0.81
N LEU A 276 13.44 36.84 0.32
CA LEU A 276 14.07 36.21 1.48
C LEU A 276 13.13 35.24 2.20
N ARG A 277 11.83 35.55 2.30
CA ARG A 277 10.82 34.56 2.71
C ARG A 277 10.67 33.41 1.73
N ASN A 278 10.92 33.68 0.45
CA ASN A 278 11.02 32.71 -0.61
C ASN A 278 12.26 31.83 -0.52
N ALA A 279 13.18 32.15 0.39
CA ALA A 279 14.56 31.70 0.37
C ALA A 279 15.25 31.96 -0.99
N ASP A 280 14.63 32.62 -1.96
CA ASP A 280 15.08 32.90 -3.34
C ASP A 280 16.24 33.91 -3.30
N MET A 281 17.46 33.39 -3.07
CA MET A 281 18.65 34.22 -2.88
C MET A 281 19.02 34.98 -4.15
N ASP A 282 18.63 34.50 -5.33
CA ASP A 282 18.83 35.22 -6.59
C ASP A 282 17.84 36.38 -6.70
N ALA A 283 16.55 36.15 -6.44
CA ALA A 283 15.58 37.24 -6.37
C ALA A 283 15.91 38.24 -5.24
N ALA A 284 16.50 37.77 -4.14
CA ALA A 284 16.95 38.63 -3.06
C ALA A 284 18.16 39.47 -3.50
N ALA A 285 19.11 38.88 -4.21
CA ALA A 285 20.24 39.57 -4.80
C ALA A 285 19.79 40.62 -5.85
N ASP A 286 18.86 40.26 -6.73
CA ASP A 286 18.26 41.17 -7.72
C ASP A 286 17.52 42.33 -7.05
N ALA A 287 16.68 42.02 -6.04
CA ALA A 287 15.96 43.05 -5.28
C ALA A 287 16.92 43.98 -4.51
N LEU A 288 18.03 43.45 -4.00
CA LEU A 288 19.10 44.23 -3.38
C LEU A 288 19.85 45.11 -4.40
N GLU A 289 20.12 44.59 -5.59
CA GLU A 289 20.74 45.37 -6.67
C GLU A 289 19.83 46.51 -7.14
N ASP A 290 18.53 46.23 -7.30
CA ASP A 290 17.53 47.24 -7.65
C ASP A 290 17.36 48.29 -6.56
N LEU A 291 17.37 47.88 -5.28
CA LEU A 291 17.41 48.79 -4.13
C LEU A 291 18.64 49.70 -4.17
N ALA A 292 19.81 49.13 -4.50
CA ALA A 292 21.05 49.89 -4.63
C ALA A 292 21.01 50.90 -5.80
N LYS A 293 20.32 50.55 -6.90
CA LYS A 293 20.14 51.39 -8.09
C LYS A 293 19.10 52.50 -7.90
N GLN A 294 18.05 52.26 -7.11
CA GLN A 294 16.98 53.25 -6.87
C GLN A 294 17.44 54.49 -6.08
N GLY A 295 18.70 54.53 -5.63
CA GLY A 295 19.36 55.76 -5.14
C GLY A 295 18.90 56.23 -3.76
N GLY A 296 18.11 55.41 -3.05
CA GLY A 296 17.66 55.69 -1.69
C GLY A 296 18.72 55.45 -0.61
N MET A 297 19.72 54.59 -0.88
CA MET A 297 20.80 54.31 0.06
C MET A 297 22.00 55.25 -0.11
N THR A 298 22.48 55.76 1.01
CA THR A 298 23.76 56.44 1.12
C THR A 298 24.93 55.49 0.87
N ALA A 299 26.09 56.03 0.53
CA ALA A 299 27.29 55.23 0.30
C ALA A 299 27.71 54.39 1.53
N ASP A 300 27.51 54.93 2.74
CA ASP A 300 27.79 54.24 3.99
C ASP A 300 26.82 53.08 4.24
N GLU A 301 25.53 53.25 3.93
CA GLU A 301 24.54 52.18 4.02
C GLU A 301 24.83 51.04 3.03
N LYS A 302 25.17 51.38 1.79
CA LYS A 302 25.60 50.37 0.78
C LYS A 302 26.82 49.59 1.25
N LYS A 303 27.79 50.27 1.87
CA LYS A 303 28.98 49.64 2.42
C LYS A 303 28.64 48.68 3.57
N GLN A 304 27.85 49.13 4.55
CA GLN A 304 27.44 48.28 5.67
C GLN A 304 26.62 47.08 5.22
N LEU A 305 25.71 47.27 4.25
CA LEU A 305 24.93 46.19 3.68
C LEU A 305 25.82 45.19 2.95
N GLY A 306 26.79 45.68 2.17
CA GLY A 306 27.76 44.84 1.47
C GLY A 306 28.63 44.02 2.42
N GLU A 307 29.08 44.62 3.53
CA GLU A 307 29.82 43.91 4.59
C GLU A 307 28.95 42.80 5.22
N ARG A 308 27.69 43.09 5.59
CA ARG A 308 26.77 42.09 6.15
C ARG A 308 26.47 40.95 5.18
N MET A 309 26.24 41.26 3.90
CA MET A 309 26.03 40.24 2.87
C MET A 309 27.29 39.40 2.64
N SER A 310 28.47 40.02 2.67
CA SER A 310 29.74 39.31 2.54
C SER A 310 29.97 38.37 3.73
N ASP A 311 29.71 38.82 4.96
CA ASP A 311 29.85 38.02 6.17
C ASP A 311 28.84 36.86 6.18
N ALA A 312 27.58 37.11 5.81
CA ALA A 312 26.57 36.07 5.68
C ALA A 312 26.92 35.05 4.59
N GLY A 313 27.42 35.53 3.45
CA GLY A 313 27.86 34.68 2.34
C GLY A 313 29.07 33.82 2.72
N GLU A 314 29.99 34.35 3.53
CA GLU A 314 31.13 33.59 4.04
C GLU A 314 30.73 32.49 5.02
N GLN A 315 29.72 32.73 5.86
CA GLN A 315 29.16 31.70 6.74
C GLN A 315 28.44 30.59 5.94
N LEU A 316 27.64 30.97 4.95
CA LEU A 316 26.97 30.03 4.05
C LEU A 316 27.97 29.22 3.19
N ALA A 317 29.03 29.86 2.71
CA ALA A 317 30.13 29.19 2.00
C ALA A 317 30.89 28.17 2.88
N GLY A 318 30.80 28.31 4.20
CA GLY A 318 31.31 27.32 5.16
C GLY A 318 30.43 26.07 5.31
N SER A 319 29.23 26.06 4.74
CA SER A 319 28.30 24.94 4.85
C SER A 319 28.83 23.69 4.14
N GLN A 320 28.47 22.52 4.69
CA GLN A 320 28.76 21.22 4.06
C GLN A 320 27.88 20.99 2.82
N ASP A 321 26.70 21.62 2.76
CA ASP A 321 25.76 21.54 1.65
C ASP A 321 26.30 22.29 0.40
N PRO A 322 26.46 21.62 -0.75
CA PRO A 322 26.90 22.25 -2.00
C PRO A 322 26.03 23.41 -2.47
N ALA A 323 24.71 23.33 -2.31
CA ALA A 323 23.78 24.37 -2.75
C ALA A 323 23.93 25.64 -1.89
N MET A 324 24.03 25.46 -0.57
CA MET A 324 24.31 26.56 0.36
C MET A 324 25.67 27.19 0.12
N ARG A 325 26.66 26.37 -0.28
CA ARG A 325 28.00 26.86 -0.60
C ARG A 325 27.99 27.76 -1.84
N GLU A 326 27.29 27.35 -2.90
CA GLU A 326 27.15 28.16 -4.11
C GLU A 326 26.35 29.44 -3.85
N ALA A 327 25.25 29.36 -3.09
CA ALA A 327 24.49 30.53 -2.66
C ALA A 327 25.33 31.49 -1.79
N GLY A 328 26.14 30.95 -0.87
CA GLY A 328 27.06 31.74 -0.05
C GLY A 328 28.14 32.45 -0.87
N GLU A 329 28.70 31.80 -1.88
CA GLU A 329 29.65 32.41 -2.81
C GLU A 329 29.01 33.53 -3.64
N ALA A 330 27.77 33.33 -4.12
CA ALA A 330 27.02 34.37 -4.85
C ALA A 330 26.73 35.59 -3.95
N LEU A 331 26.24 35.36 -2.73
CA LEU A 331 25.95 36.42 -1.75
C LEU A 331 27.23 37.18 -1.36
N LYS A 332 28.34 36.46 -1.19
CA LYS A 332 29.65 37.05 -0.90
C LYS A 332 30.14 37.94 -2.04
N GLN A 333 30.00 37.51 -3.29
CA GLN A 333 30.36 38.33 -4.46
C GLN A 333 29.47 39.56 -4.60
N ALA A 334 28.16 39.41 -4.42
CA ALA A 334 27.20 40.52 -4.45
C ALA A 334 27.52 41.55 -3.36
N GLY A 335 27.76 41.11 -2.12
CA GLY A 335 28.14 41.96 -1.01
C GLY A 335 29.45 42.73 -1.26
N GLN A 336 30.45 42.07 -1.85
CA GLN A 336 31.72 42.71 -2.21
C GLN A 336 31.56 43.76 -3.32
N GLN A 337 30.75 43.50 -4.35
CA GLN A 337 30.44 44.49 -5.39
C GLN A 337 29.74 45.70 -4.80
N LEU A 338 28.69 45.48 -3.99
CA LEU A 338 27.94 46.54 -3.34
C LEU A 338 28.82 47.40 -2.43
N GLY A 339 29.69 46.76 -1.64
CA GLY A 339 30.65 47.43 -0.77
C GLY A 339 31.67 48.27 -1.54
N GLN A 340 32.16 47.77 -2.69
CA GLN A 340 33.07 48.51 -3.56
C GLN A 340 32.40 49.71 -4.23
N GLU A 341 31.16 49.57 -4.71
CA GLU A 341 30.39 50.68 -5.28
C GLU A 341 30.13 51.78 -4.25
N GLY A 342 29.76 51.41 -3.02
CA GLY A 342 29.61 52.35 -1.91
C GLY A 342 30.91 53.10 -1.63
N ALA A 343 32.04 52.39 -1.52
CA ALA A 343 33.35 53.00 -1.28
C ALA A 343 33.81 53.92 -2.43
N GLN A 344 33.53 53.55 -3.68
CA GLN A 344 33.84 54.36 -4.85
C GLN A 344 32.94 55.60 -4.95
N GLN A 345 31.64 55.50 -4.63
CA GLN A 345 30.75 56.66 -4.56
C GLN A 345 31.16 57.63 -3.45
N ALA A 346 31.55 57.13 -2.27
CA ALA A 346 32.03 57.95 -1.17
C ALA A 346 33.32 58.73 -1.53
N SER A 347 34.16 58.17 -2.41
CA SER A 347 35.40 58.81 -2.88
C SER A 347 35.20 59.67 -4.15
N GLN A 348 34.19 59.40 -4.97
CA GLN A 348 33.86 60.15 -6.19
C GLN A 348 32.83 61.27 -6.01
N GLN A 349 32.34 61.52 -4.79
CA GLN A 349 31.59 62.76 -4.51
C GLN A 349 32.46 64.04 -4.68
N GLY A 350 33.73 63.89 -5.09
CA GLY A 350 34.59 64.94 -5.63
C GLY A 350 34.93 64.89 -7.14
N GLY A 351 34.41 63.97 -7.96
CA GLY A 351 34.79 63.90 -9.40
C GLY A 351 33.93 62.97 -10.27
N GLN A 352 33.42 63.53 -11.37
CA GLN A 352 32.46 62.98 -12.34
C GLN A 352 32.79 61.62 -12.99
N GLN A 353 31.72 60.85 -13.22
CA GLN A 353 31.50 59.78 -14.23
C GLN A 353 32.20 58.43 -14.01
N GLY A 354 31.50 57.52 -13.31
CA GLY A 354 31.74 56.07 -13.34
C GLY A 354 30.76 55.37 -14.29
N GLY A 355 31.28 54.59 -15.25
CA GLY A 355 30.51 53.82 -16.22
C GLY A 355 30.05 52.48 -15.65
N GLN A 356 28.79 52.14 -15.92
CA GLN A 356 28.18 50.84 -15.61
C GLN A 356 28.88 49.73 -16.39
N GLN A 357 29.46 48.75 -15.69
CA GLN A 357 29.85 47.48 -16.31
C GLN A 357 28.63 46.55 -16.30
N PRO A 358 28.12 46.12 -17.46
CA PRO A 358 27.02 45.16 -17.52
C PRO A 358 27.49 43.80 -17.00
N MET A 359 26.66 43.17 -16.16
CA MET A 359 26.82 41.81 -15.69
C MET A 359 26.94 40.84 -16.88
N SER A 360 27.83 39.84 -16.80
CA SER A 360 28.04 38.89 -17.88
C SER A 360 26.86 37.90 -18.01
N PRO A 361 26.46 37.51 -19.23
CA PRO A 361 25.34 36.60 -19.46
C PRO A 361 25.52 35.20 -18.84
N GLU A 362 26.76 34.78 -18.56
CA GLU A 362 27.06 33.56 -17.79
C GLU A 362 26.58 33.65 -16.34
N THR A 363 26.67 34.81 -15.71
CA THR A 363 26.21 35.02 -14.33
C THR A 363 24.68 34.98 -14.26
N GLN A 364 23.99 35.52 -15.28
CA GLN A 364 22.53 35.43 -15.40
C GLN A 364 22.04 33.98 -15.53
N GLN A 365 22.68 33.16 -16.37
CA GLN A 365 22.29 31.75 -16.50
C GLN A 365 22.53 30.93 -15.24
N ARG A 366 23.57 31.28 -14.48
CA ARG A 366 23.88 30.58 -13.23
C ARG A 366 22.90 30.94 -12.12
N MET A 367 22.46 32.20 -12.06
CA MET A 367 21.35 32.61 -11.18
C MET A 367 20.04 31.92 -11.54
N GLU A 368 19.71 31.73 -12.83
CA GLU A 368 18.51 30.98 -13.21
C GLU A 368 18.51 29.53 -12.70
N GLN A 369 19.66 28.84 -12.73
CA GLN A 369 19.77 27.48 -12.19
C GLN A 369 19.72 27.41 -10.67
N LEU A 370 20.30 28.41 -10.00
CA LEU A 370 20.28 28.50 -8.56
C LEU A 370 18.86 28.80 -8.05
N ARG A 371 18.11 29.64 -8.76
CA ARG A 371 16.70 29.93 -8.50
C ARG A 371 15.84 28.67 -8.48
N ASP A 372 16.00 27.80 -9.49
CA ASP A 372 15.27 26.52 -9.57
C ASP A 372 15.62 25.57 -8.40
N GLN A 373 16.85 25.63 -7.86
CA GLN A 373 17.25 24.83 -6.70
C GLN A 373 16.70 25.40 -5.40
N ILE A 374 16.71 26.72 -5.28
CA ILE A 374 16.27 27.40 -4.08
C ILE A 374 14.75 27.32 -3.92
N GLU A 375 13.98 27.48 -4.99
CA GLU A 375 12.52 27.32 -4.95
C GLU A 375 12.13 25.91 -4.47
N LYS A 376 12.90 24.89 -4.87
CA LYS A 376 12.73 23.51 -4.34
C LYS A 376 13.06 23.39 -2.86
N ASN A 377 14.16 24.00 -2.41
CA ASN A 377 14.53 23.99 -0.99
C ASN A 377 13.51 24.75 -0.13
N ARG A 378 12.88 25.79 -0.69
CA ARG A 378 11.82 26.56 -0.03
C ARG A 378 10.55 25.74 0.19
N GLU A 379 10.08 25.04 -0.86
CA GLU A 379 8.90 24.17 -0.74
C GLU A 379 9.10 23.12 0.36
N LEU A 380 10.34 22.68 0.56
CA LEU A 380 10.73 21.76 1.61
C LEU A 380 10.70 22.40 3.01
N GLY A 381 11.26 23.61 3.16
CA GLY A 381 11.29 24.33 4.44
C GLY A 381 9.91 24.71 4.97
N GLU A 382 9.01 25.20 4.11
CA GLU A 382 7.63 25.54 4.51
C GLU A 382 6.84 24.29 4.95
N ARG A 383 7.08 23.13 4.30
CA ARG A 383 6.47 21.86 4.69
C ARG A 383 6.99 21.36 6.03
N LEU A 384 8.31 21.35 6.24
CA LEU A 384 8.91 20.95 7.52
C LEU A 384 8.36 21.79 8.69
N GLN A 385 8.18 23.10 8.50
CA GLN A 385 7.62 23.97 9.52
C GLN A 385 6.13 23.70 9.78
N GLN A 386 5.38 23.32 8.74
CA GLN A 386 3.98 22.90 8.85
C GLN A 386 3.86 21.56 9.59
N ASP A 387 4.79 20.63 9.36
CA ASP A 387 4.85 19.34 10.03
C ASP A 387 5.28 19.44 11.47
N GLN A 388 6.22 20.31 11.82
CA GLN A 388 6.52 20.61 13.22
C GLN A 388 5.27 21.09 13.97
N LYS A 389 4.48 21.99 13.34
CA LYS A 389 3.21 22.45 13.92
C LYS A 389 2.16 21.34 14.00
N ALA A 390 2.15 20.41 13.04
CA ALA A 390 1.26 19.24 13.06
C ALA A 390 1.67 18.24 14.16
N LEU A 391 2.97 18.01 14.34
CA LEU A 391 3.54 17.16 15.37
C LEU A 391 3.29 17.72 16.77
N GLU A 392 3.51 19.02 16.98
CA GLU A 392 3.17 19.70 18.23
C GLU A 392 1.66 19.59 18.53
N ARG A 393 0.80 19.74 17.52
CA ARG A 393 -0.64 19.53 17.69
C ARG A 393 -0.95 18.10 18.06
N ALA A 394 -0.35 17.12 17.38
CA ALA A 394 -0.53 15.69 17.62
C ALA A 394 -0.09 15.31 19.04
N GLN A 395 1.06 15.80 19.50
CA GLN A 395 1.55 15.61 20.86
C GLN A 395 0.64 16.27 21.90
N ARG A 396 0.14 17.48 21.65
CA ARG A 396 -0.86 18.13 22.53
C ARG A 396 -2.17 17.35 22.58
N THR A 397 -2.65 16.82 21.45
CA THR A 397 -3.88 16.01 21.43
C THR A 397 -3.69 14.64 22.09
N ASN A 398 -2.54 13.98 21.89
CA ASN A 398 -2.26 12.69 22.53
C ASN A 398 -2.02 12.85 24.02
N GLY A 399 -1.29 13.88 24.46
CA GLY A 399 -1.14 14.20 25.88
C GLY A 399 -2.49 14.57 26.53
N ALA A 400 -3.38 15.26 25.82
CA ALA A 400 -4.73 15.53 26.30
C ALA A 400 -5.61 14.28 26.37
N LEU A 401 -5.48 13.36 25.42
CA LEU A 401 -6.16 12.06 25.42
C LEU A 401 -5.67 11.17 26.56
N GLU A 402 -4.38 11.17 26.85
CA GLU A 402 -3.77 10.40 27.94
C GLU A 402 -4.14 10.98 29.31
N ALA A 403 -4.15 12.31 29.46
CA ALA A 403 -4.69 12.98 30.65
C ALA A 403 -6.20 12.74 30.83
N SER A 404 -6.96 12.68 29.72
CA SER A 404 -8.39 12.33 29.76
C SER A 404 -8.59 10.86 30.11
N ARG A 405 -7.69 9.96 29.70
CA ARG A 405 -7.72 8.53 30.04
C ARG A 405 -7.35 8.29 31.50
N GLN A 406 -6.41 9.04 32.07
CA GLN A 406 -6.14 9.04 33.51
C GLN A 406 -7.32 9.59 34.32
N ARG A 407 -8.02 10.61 33.84
CA ARG A 407 -9.22 11.15 34.52
C ARG A 407 -10.45 10.25 34.41
N LEU A 408 -10.62 9.53 33.30
CA LEU A 408 -11.76 8.63 33.08
C LEU A 408 -11.47 7.17 33.51
N GLY A 409 -10.20 6.80 33.69
CA GLY A 409 -9.75 5.46 34.08
C GLY A 409 -9.60 5.24 35.58
N GLY A 410 -9.95 6.21 36.43
CA GLY A 410 -10.14 6.02 37.87
C GLY A 410 -11.44 5.29 38.21
N GLU A 411 -11.88 4.37 37.34
CA GLU A 411 -13.05 3.53 37.57
C GLU A 411 -12.62 2.36 38.45
N SER A 412 -12.74 2.59 39.74
CA SER A 412 -12.67 1.62 40.83
C SER A 412 -13.38 0.32 40.44
N ASP A 413 -12.57 -0.73 40.30
CA ASP A 413 -12.99 -2.11 40.05
C ASP A 413 -13.92 -2.58 41.21
N PRO A 414 -15.24 -2.75 41.01
CA PRO A 414 -16.14 -3.19 42.05
C PRO A 414 -16.30 -4.71 41.98
N ARG A 415 -15.20 -5.45 41.94
CA ARG A 415 -15.17 -6.92 41.88
C ARG A 415 -14.10 -7.58 42.74
N GLU A 416 -13.92 -7.09 43.96
CA GLU A 416 -13.42 -7.95 45.06
C GLU A 416 -14.42 -7.96 46.21
N ARG A 417 -15.43 -8.82 46.05
CA ARG A 417 -16.28 -9.27 47.14
C ARG A 417 -16.21 -10.79 47.24
N GLY A 418 -15.24 -11.24 48.03
CA GLY A 418 -15.34 -12.46 48.81
C GLY A 418 -14.63 -13.67 48.23
N GLU A 419 -13.41 -13.94 48.73
CA GLU A 419 -13.15 -15.24 49.34
C GLU A 419 -12.03 -15.11 50.37
N SER A 420 -12.32 -15.57 51.57
CA SER A 420 -11.47 -15.57 52.74
C SER A 420 -10.27 -16.51 52.57
N SER A 421 -9.06 -15.95 52.54
CA SER A 421 -7.86 -16.71 52.93
C SER A 421 -7.17 -15.99 54.08
N GLN A 422 -7.39 -16.57 55.26
CA GLN A 422 -6.67 -16.34 56.49
C GLN A 422 -5.19 -16.70 56.28
N GLY A 423 -4.30 -15.70 56.38
CA GLY A 423 -2.86 -15.88 56.27
C GLY A 423 -2.16 -14.76 57.02
N GLU A 424 -1.63 -15.10 58.19
CA GLU A 424 -0.92 -14.24 59.12
C GLU A 424 0.39 -13.68 58.55
N GLY A 425 0.66 -12.42 58.87
CA GLY A 425 2.00 -11.88 59.11
C GLY A 425 2.80 -11.42 57.88
N GLN A 426 3.12 -10.12 57.80
CA GLN A 426 4.36 -9.59 58.40
C GLN A 426 4.72 -8.22 57.77
N GLU A 427 4.52 -7.15 58.56
CA GLU A 427 5.52 -6.12 58.89
C GLU A 427 6.28 -5.35 57.76
N GLY A 428 6.11 -4.02 57.78
CA GLY A 428 6.92 -3.02 57.04
C GLY A 428 6.26 -2.56 55.74
N THR A 429 6.11 -1.27 55.41
CA THR A 429 6.93 -0.11 55.77
C THR A 429 6.11 1.15 55.50
N ASP A 430 6.25 2.13 56.38
CA ASP A 430 5.69 3.47 56.27
C ASP A 430 6.11 4.17 54.97
N GLY A 431 5.12 4.60 54.19
CA GLY A 431 5.28 5.46 53.02
C GLY A 431 4.28 6.60 53.09
N GLN A 432 4.64 7.64 53.85
CA GLN A 432 3.97 8.94 53.82
C GLN A 432 4.12 9.56 52.43
N GLY A 433 3.03 9.60 51.68
CA GLY A 433 2.87 10.43 50.49
C GLY A 433 1.84 11.52 50.78
N GLU A 434 2.32 12.71 51.16
CA GLU A 434 1.53 13.94 51.21
C GLU A 434 1.11 14.34 49.78
N GLY A 435 -0.12 14.00 49.40
CA GLY A 435 -0.80 14.57 48.25
C GLY A 435 -1.53 15.85 48.66
N GLN A 436 -0.81 16.98 48.64
CA GLN A 436 -1.36 18.31 48.84
C GLN A 436 -2.07 18.77 47.55
N ASP A 437 -3.40 18.59 47.52
CA ASP A 437 -4.25 19.08 46.43
C ASP A 437 -4.90 20.42 46.85
N ASP A 438 -4.17 21.51 46.63
CA ASP A 438 -4.66 22.89 46.73
C ASP A 438 -5.44 23.27 45.46
N GLY A 439 -6.64 22.72 45.32
CA GLY A 439 -7.61 23.10 44.28
C GLY A 439 -8.51 24.25 44.71
N GLN A 440 -7.94 25.45 44.92
CA GLN A 440 -8.72 26.66 45.21
C GLN A 440 -9.64 27.04 44.04
N GLY A 441 -10.92 27.21 44.35
CA GLY A 441 -11.93 27.70 43.44
C GLY A 441 -11.65 29.13 42.96
N ARG A 442 -11.96 29.39 41.69
CA ARG A 442 -12.16 30.73 41.17
C ARG A 442 -13.59 30.87 40.69
N GLN A 443 -14.40 31.47 41.56
CA GLN A 443 -15.61 32.19 41.20
C GLN A 443 -15.25 33.28 40.18
N GLY A 444 -16.03 33.37 39.12
CA GLY A 444 -16.00 34.46 38.14
C GLY A 444 -17.42 34.76 37.72
N ALA A 445 -18.08 35.60 38.52
CA ALA A 445 -19.37 36.20 38.21
C ALA A 445 -19.20 37.38 37.25
N GLN A 446 -20.19 37.54 36.37
CA GLN A 446 -20.76 38.79 35.87
C GLN A 446 -19.85 39.84 35.20
N GLY A 447 -20.07 39.97 33.90
CA GLY A 447 -19.97 41.18 33.09
C GLY A 447 -20.94 41.03 31.94
#